data_AF-A0A1B0YVB2-F1
#
_entry.id   AF-A0A1B0YVB2-F1
#
_cell.length_a   1.000
_cell.length_b   1.000
_cell.length_c   1.000
_cell.angle_alpha   90.00
_cell.angle_beta   90.00
_cell.angle_gamma   90.00
#
_symmetry.space_group_name_H-M   'P 1'
#
loop_
_entity.id
_entity.type
_entity.pdbx_description
1 polymer ?
#
loop_
_entity_poly.entity_id
_entity_poly.type
_entity_poly.pdbx_seq_one_letter_code
_entity_poly.pdbx_strand_id
1 'polypeptide(L)'
;MAIFFFPSISHALFVAFMLFFLTNISAQPLQISETNFSCTANSPPSCDTYVTYFAKSPNFLSLTNISDIFDMSPLSISKASNIEDEDKKLIQGQVLLVPVTCGCARNRYFANFTYTIKLGDNYFIVSTNQYQNLTNYKEMEDFNPNLSPNLLPQDIKIVVPLFCKCPSKNQLNKGIKYLITYVWQANDNITLVSSKFGASEADMFAENSQKFTAETNVPILIPVTKLPELDQPSSNGRKSSLQKLPVIIGISLGSVFFIAVLTLSLVYVYCIKLKRLNRTASLAETADKLLSGVSGYVSKPTMY
;
A
#
# COMPACT_ATOMS: atom_id res chain seq x y z
N MET A 1 53.33 2.75 -2.56
CA MET A 1 52.77 2.18 -3.81
C MET A 1 51.35 1.75 -3.50
N ALA A 2 50.36 2.61 -3.77
CA ALA A 2 48.95 2.34 -3.45
C ALA A 2 48.33 1.51 -4.58
N ILE A 3 48.00 0.25 -4.28
CA ILE A 3 47.33 -0.65 -5.22
C ILE A 3 45.85 -0.28 -5.21
N PHE A 4 45.40 0.43 -6.24
CA PHE A 4 43.98 0.62 -6.50
C PHE A 4 43.38 -0.69 -7.01
N PHE A 5 42.65 -1.38 -6.14
CA PHE A 5 41.77 -2.47 -6.54
C PHE A 5 40.62 -1.87 -7.36
N PHE A 6 40.68 -1.98 -8.68
CA PHE A 6 39.52 -1.71 -9.53
C PHE A 6 38.46 -2.81 -9.26
N PRO A 7 37.26 -2.47 -8.77
CA PRO A 7 36.21 -3.45 -8.63
C PRO A 7 35.85 -3.99 -10.02
N SER A 8 35.81 -5.32 -10.15
CA SER A 8 35.39 -6.02 -11.35
C SER A 8 34.10 -5.40 -11.91
N ILE A 9 34.02 -5.24 -13.23
CA ILE A 9 32.85 -4.72 -13.96
C ILE A 9 31.55 -5.42 -13.52
N SER A 10 31.65 -6.67 -13.07
CA SER A 10 30.54 -7.45 -12.49
C SER A 10 30.00 -6.87 -11.18
N HIS A 11 30.84 -6.37 -10.27
CA HIS A 11 30.39 -5.72 -9.03
C HIS A 11 29.78 -4.35 -9.30
N ALA A 12 30.35 -3.59 -10.24
CA ALA A 12 29.76 -2.32 -10.66
C ALA A 12 28.37 -2.52 -11.29
N LEU A 13 28.19 -3.56 -12.10
CA LEU A 13 26.89 -3.93 -12.68
C LEU A 13 25.90 -4.42 -11.61
N PHE A 14 26.34 -5.21 -10.62
CA PHE A 14 25.47 -5.67 -9.54
C PHE A 14 25.01 -4.52 -8.64
N VAL A 15 25.91 -3.60 -8.28
CA VAL A 15 25.58 -2.40 -7.51
C VAL A 15 24.68 -1.47 -8.33
N ALA A 16 24.95 -1.29 -9.62
CA ALA A 16 24.08 -0.52 -10.51
C ALA A 16 22.68 -1.15 -10.64
N PHE A 17 22.59 -2.48 -10.69
CA PHE A 17 21.32 -3.20 -10.70
C PHE A 17 20.57 -3.01 -9.38
N MET A 18 21.23 -3.20 -8.23
CA MET A 18 20.64 -2.95 -6.90
C MET A 18 20.20 -1.49 -6.71
N LEU A 19 20.99 -0.52 -7.18
CA LEU A 19 20.63 0.89 -7.21
C LEU A 19 19.44 1.15 -8.14
N PHE A 20 19.36 0.47 -9.29
CA PHE A 20 18.21 0.55 -10.19
C PHE A 20 16.92 0.02 -9.53
N PHE A 21 16.99 -1.05 -8.73
CA PHE A 21 15.85 -1.51 -7.92
C PHE A 21 15.50 -0.57 -6.76
N LEU A 22 16.50 0.06 -6.14
CA LEU A 22 16.29 1.06 -5.08
C LEU A 22 15.71 2.39 -5.62
N THR A 23 16.07 2.80 -6.84
CA THR A 23 15.52 4.01 -7.49
C THR A 23 14.10 3.81 -8.04
N ASN A 24 13.61 2.57 -8.11
CA ASN A 24 12.21 2.28 -8.44
C ASN A 24 11.28 2.31 -7.23
N ILE A 25 11.81 2.52 -6.01
CA ILE A 25 11.01 3.01 -4.90
C ILE A 25 10.87 4.52 -5.10
N SER A 26 10.02 4.90 -6.06
CA SER A 26 9.45 6.24 -6.03
C SER A 26 8.65 6.31 -4.73
N ALA A 27 9.22 6.95 -3.72
CA ALA A 27 8.43 7.49 -2.63
C ALA A 27 7.55 8.56 -3.28
N GLN A 28 6.40 8.15 -3.81
CA GLN A 28 5.37 9.08 -4.21
C GLN A 28 5.05 9.90 -2.95
N PRO A 29 5.26 11.22 -2.96
CA PRO A 29 4.65 12.03 -1.93
C PRO A 29 3.15 11.75 -2.03
N LEU A 30 2.57 11.29 -0.92
CA LEU A 30 1.11 11.16 -0.78
C LEU A 30 0.56 12.60 -0.86
N GLN A 31 0.32 13.10 -2.07
CA GLN A 31 -0.51 14.28 -2.29
C GLN A 31 -1.93 13.82 -1.95
N ILE A 32 -2.26 13.90 -0.66
CA ILE A 32 -3.62 13.64 -0.19
C ILE A 32 -4.46 14.79 -0.75
N SER A 33 -5.23 14.52 -1.80
CA SER A 33 -6.34 15.39 -2.16
C SER A 33 -7.42 15.21 -1.08
N GLU A 34 -7.23 15.87 0.07
CA GLU A 34 -7.99 15.62 1.30
C GLU A 34 -9.50 15.75 1.05
N THR A 35 -10.25 14.71 1.40
CA THR A 35 -11.69 14.88 1.58
C THR A 35 -11.92 15.95 2.62
N ASN A 36 -12.77 16.91 2.27
CA ASN A 36 -12.96 18.08 3.11
C ASN A 36 -13.84 17.70 4.31
N PHE A 37 -13.19 17.26 5.39
CA PHE A 37 -13.78 17.02 6.70
C PHE A 37 -13.84 18.29 7.56
N SER A 38 -13.78 19.48 6.97
CA SER A 38 -13.88 20.72 7.72
C SER A 38 -15.29 20.98 8.26
N CYS A 39 -15.33 21.75 9.33
CA CYS A 39 -16.54 22.35 9.87
C CYS A 39 -16.35 23.86 10.01
N THR A 40 -17.45 24.59 9.95
CA THR A 40 -17.51 26.05 10.14
C THR A 40 -18.42 26.39 11.32
N ALA A 41 -18.46 27.65 11.76
CA ALA A 41 -19.33 28.10 12.84
C ALA A 41 -20.83 27.82 12.60
N ASN A 42 -21.26 27.69 11.34
CA ASN A 42 -22.65 27.38 10.97
C ASN A 42 -22.95 25.88 10.84
N SER A 43 -21.92 25.04 10.94
CA SER A 43 -22.04 23.60 10.86
C SER A 43 -22.53 23.02 12.20
N PRO A 44 -23.25 21.88 12.21
CA PRO A 44 -23.62 21.23 13.46
C PRO A 44 -22.39 20.93 14.33
N PRO A 45 -22.45 21.14 15.66
CA PRO A 45 -21.31 20.86 16.53
C PRO A 45 -21.02 19.35 16.63
N SER A 46 -22.05 18.52 16.54
CA SER A 46 -21.94 17.07 16.48
C SER A 46 -23.14 16.45 15.78
N CYS A 47 -23.01 15.17 15.42
CA CYS A 47 -24.08 14.33 14.88
C CYS A 47 -23.71 12.85 15.01
N ASP A 48 -24.72 11.98 15.01
CA ASP A 48 -24.50 10.55 14.82
C ASP A 48 -24.41 10.23 13.33
N THR A 49 -23.39 9.45 12.96
CA THR A 49 -23.16 8.98 11.59
C THR A 49 -22.46 7.62 11.64
N TYR A 50 -21.97 7.14 10.50
CA TYR A 50 -21.32 5.84 10.39
C TYR A 50 -20.00 5.95 9.65
N VAL A 51 -19.06 5.07 10.00
CA VAL A 51 -17.88 4.77 9.19
C VAL A 51 -18.00 3.33 8.70
N THR A 52 -17.38 3.01 7.57
CA THR A 52 -17.36 1.63 7.07
C THR A 52 -16.10 0.92 7.47
N TYR A 53 -16.21 -0.35 7.86
CA TYR A 53 -15.07 -1.21 8.15
C TYR A 53 -15.13 -2.49 7.31
N PHE A 54 -14.00 -2.89 6.72
CA PHE A 54 -13.91 -4.11 5.93
C PHE A 54 -13.40 -5.26 6.80
N ALA A 55 -14.14 -6.35 6.90
CA ALA A 55 -13.63 -7.56 7.55
C ALA A 55 -12.37 -8.05 6.85
N LYS A 56 -11.27 -8.23 7.60
CA LYS A 56 -9.94 -8.52 7.05
C LYS A 56 -9.21 -9.58 7.87
N SER A 57 -8.83 -10.65 7.19
CA SER A 57 -8.00 -11.74 7.71
C SER A 57 -6.61 -11.24 8.10
N PRO A 58 -5.99 -11.80 9.15
CA PRO A 58 -6.54 -12.82 10.06
C PRO A 58 -7.30 -12.24 11.25
N ASN A 59 -7.06 -10.98 11.60
CA ASN A 59 -7.43 -10.45 12.91
C ASN A 59 -8.85 -9.89 12.99
N PHE A 60 -9.46 -9.51 11.88
CA PHE A 60 -10.75 -8.81 11.84
C PHE A 60 -11.81 -9.61 11.09
N LEU A 61 -11.99 -10.87 11.48
CA LEU A 61 -13.01 -11.80 10.95
C LEU A 61 -14.09 -12.16 11.98
N SER A 62 -14.19 -11.42 13.08
CA SER A 62 -15.27 -11.52 14.07
C SER A 62 -15.73 -10.12 14.45
N LEU A 63 -17.00 -9.98 14.83
CA LEU A 63 -17.54 -8.70 15.29
C LEU A 63 -16.88 -8.25 16.59
N THR A 64 -16.54 -9.17 17.49
CA THR A 64 -15.80 -8.88 18.73
C THR A 64 -14.46 -8.19 18.47
N ASN A 65 -13.62 -8.74 17.61
CA ASN A 65 -12.29 -8.16 17.38
C ASN A 65 -12.37 -6.77 16.73
N ILE A 66 -13.42 -6.52 15.94
CA ILE A 66 -13.67 -5.22 15.32
C ILE A 66 -14.24 -4.26 16.36
N SER A 67 -15.22 -4.68 17.16
CA SER A 67 -15.83 -3.83 18.18
C SER A 67 -14.84 -3.42 19.27
N ASP A 68 -13.87 -4.28 19.59
CA ASP A 68 -12.80 -3.99 20.56
C ASP A 68 -11.95 -2.79 20.16
N ILE A 69 -11.61 -2.63 18.86
CA ILE A 69 -10.82 -1.46 18.41
C ILE A 69 -11.65 -0.16 18.32
N PHE A 70 -12.97 -0.26 18.37
CA PHE A 70 -13.88 0.88 18.45
C PHE A 70 -14.46 1.06 19.86
N ASP A 71 -13.96 0.32 20.85
CA ASP A 71 -14.41 0.37 22.26
C ASP A 71 -15.95 0.34 22.39
N MET A 72 -16.59 -0.57 21.64
CA MET A 72 -18.04 -0.66 21.58
C MET A 72 -18.54 -2.11 21.61
N SER A 73 -19.86 -2.27 21.70
CA SER A 73 -20.51 -3.57 21.68
C SER A 73 -20.57 -4.17 20.26
N PRO A 74 -20.32 -5.47 20.08
CA PRO A 74 -20.58 -6.18 18.82
C PRO A 74 -22.02 -5.97 18.31
N LEU A 75 -23.01 -5.94 19.22
CA LEU A 75 -24.43 -5.68 18.95
C LEU A 75 -24.66 -4.34 18.22
N SER A 76 -23.87 -3.31 18.54
CA SER A 76 -24.00 -2.00 17.87
C SER A 76 -23.61 -2.08 16.40
N ILE A 77 -22.56 -2.84 16.08
CA ILE A 77 -22.09 -3.05 14.71
C ILE A 77 -23.02 -4.03 13.98
N SER A 78 -23.48 -5.10 14.63
CA SER A 78 -24.36 -6.10 14.02
C SER A 78 -25.69 -5.49 13.59
N LYS A 79 -26.34 -4.71 14.47
CA LYS A 79 -27.57 -3.97 14.17
C LYS A 79 -27.38 -2.97 13.04
N ALA A 80 -26.31 -2.19 13.08
CA ALA A 80 -26.02 -1.20 12.05
C ALA A 80 -25.72 -1.86 10.68
N SER A 81 -25.19 -3.08 10.68
CA SER A 81 -24.77 -3.80 9.48
C SER A 81 -25.78 -4.86 9.00
N ASN A 82 -26.97 -4.95 9.59
CA ASN A 82 -27.97 -5.98 9.26
C ASN A 82 -27.46 -7.42 9.44
N ILE A 83 -26.67 -7.67 10.49
CA ILE A 83 -26.19 -9.00 10.87
C ILE A 83 -27.02 -9.52 12.04
N GLU A 84 -27.71 -10.65 11.85
CA GLU A 84 -28.57 -11.25 12.87
C GLU A 84 -27.80 -11.99 13.96
N ASP A 85 -26.72 -12.68 13.59
CA ASP A 85 -25.90 -13.51 14.46
C ASP A 85 -24.54 -12.85 14.72
N GLU A 86 -24.31 -12.39 15.95
CA GLU A 86 -23.09 -11.70 16.38
C GLU A 86 -21.85 -12.61 16.40
N ASP A 87 -22.06 -13.91 16.61
CA ASP A 87 -21.00 -14.91 16.67
C ASP A 87 -20.62 -15.43 15.27
N LYS A 88 -21.38 -15.04 14.25
CA LYS A 88 -21.12 -15.41 12.87
C LYS A 88 -19.75 -14.88 12.42
N LYS A 89 -18.89 -15.81 12.00
CA LYS A 89 -17.61 -15.48 11.40
C LYS A 89 -17.80 -14.63 10.14
N LEU A 90 -17.09 -13.52 10.08
CA LEU A 90 -17.10 -12.60 8.95
C LEU A 90 -16.23 -13.13 7.80
N ILE A 91 -16.57 -12.70 6.59
CA ILE A 91 -15.86 -13.09 5.37
C ILE A 91 -14.95 -11.92 4.92
N GLN A 92 -13.77 -12.24 4.39
CA GLN A 92 -12.84 -11.25 3.84
C GLN A 92 -13.54 -10.28 2.87
N GLY A 93 -13.40 -8.98 3.13
CA GLY A 93 -13.98 -7.91 2.31
C GLY A 93 -15.46 -7.60 2.60
N GLN A 94 -16.10 -8.31 3.54
CA GLN A 94 -17.43 -7.98 4.02
C GLN A 94 -17.42 -6.58 4.64
N VAL A 95 -18.38 -5.74 4.25
CA VAL A 95 -18.48 -4.35 4.73
C VAL A 95 -19.44 -4.28 5.90
N LEU A 96 -19.00 -3.59 6.94
CA LEU A 96 -19.74 -3.31 8.16
C LEU A 96 -19.94 -1.80 8.31
N LEU A 97 -21.05 -1.43 8.92
CA LEU A 97 -21.30 -0.09 9.42
C LEU A 97 -20.96 -0.03 10.90
N VAL A 98 -20.06 0.89 11.25
CA VAL A 98 -19.67 1.18 12.63
C VAL A 98 -20.30 2.52 13.00
N PRO A 99 -21.22 2.57 13.97
CA PRO A 99 -21.82 3.83 14.42
C PRO A 99 -20.80 4.70 15.13
N VAL A 100 -20.77 5.99 14.82
CA VAL A 100 -19.85 6.96 15.44
C VAL A 100 -20.56 8.26 15.76
N THR A 101 -20.20 8.89 16.88
CA THR A 101 -20.61 10.26 17.17
C THR A 101 -19.52 11.20 16.66
N CYS A 102 -19.84 11.91 15.59
CA CYS A 102 -18.94 12.83 14.93
C CYS A 102 -19.01 14.20 15.58
N GLY A 103 -17.86 14.77 15.96
CA GLY A 103 -17.77 16.09 16.60
C GLY A 103 -16.88 17.05 15.83
N CYS A 104 -17.26 18.32 15.78
CA CYS A 104 -16.45 19.40 15.22
C CYS A 104 -15.50 19.96 16.29
N ALA A 105 -14.19 19.86 16.05
CA ALA A 105 -13.16 20.46 16.87
C ALA A 105 -12.07 21.06 15.99
N ARG A 106 -11.61 22.28 16.32
CA ARG A 106 -10.55 22.99 15.56
C ARG A 106 -10.84 23.07 14.04
N ASN A 107 -12.09 23.38 13.69
CA ASN A 107 -12.57 23.49 12.30
C ASN A 107 -12.52 22.18 11.47
N ARG A 108 -12.38 21.01 12.11
CA ARG A 108 -12.44 19.71 11.47
C ARG A 108 -13.35 18.76 12.26
N TYR A 109 -13.93 17.80 11.56
CA TYR A 109 -14.77 16.77 12.16
C TYR A 109 -13.98 15.50 12.42
N PHE A 110 -14.10 14.98 13.64
CA PHE A 110 -13.53 13.70 14.03
C PHE A 110 -14.46 12.91 14.96
N ALA A 111 -14.34 11.59 14.91
CA ALA A 111 -14.85 10.69 15.93
C ALA A 111 -13.66 10.05 16.64
N ASN A 112 -13.50 10.33 17.93
CA ASN A 112 -12.32 9.92 18.69
C ASN A 112 -12.55 8.59 19.39
N PHE A 113 -11.63 7.66 19.18
CA PHE A 113 -11.58 6.37 19.87
C PHE A 113 -10.29 6.23 20.66
N THR A 114 -10.26 5.29 21.60
CA THR A 114 -9.04 4.97 22.35
C THR A 114 -8.47 3.65 21.86
N TYR A 115 -7.18 3.63 21.54
CA TYR A 115 -6.46 2.43 21.13
C TYR A 115 -5.29 2.16 22.07
N THR A 116 -5.10 0.90 22.44
CA THR A 116 -3.95 0.48 23.24
C THR A 116 -2.85 -0.04 22.33
N ILE A 117 -1.69 0.61 22.35
CA ILE A 117 -0.53 0.28 21.51
C ILE A 117 -0.07 -1.15 21.79
N LYS A 118 0.08 -1.94 20.72
CA LYS A 118 0.62 -3.29 20.76
C LYS A 118 2.08 -3.29 20.31
N LEU A 119 2.78 -4.39 20.59
CA LEU A 119 4.16 -4.55 20.16
C LEU A 119 4.28 -4.44 18.64
N GLY A 120 5.16 -3.55 18.17
CA GLY A 120 5.41 -3.32 16.74
C GLY A 120 4.48 -2.30 16.08
N ASP A 121 3.55 -1.70 16.82
CA ASP A 121 2.72 -0.63 16.30
C ASP A 121 3.52 0.68 16.12
N ASN A 122 3.12 1.43 15.10
CA ASN A 122 3.40 2.85 14.94
C ASN A 122 2.14 3.52 14.35
N TYR A 123 2.06 4.84 14.33
CA TYR A 123 0.87 5.54 13.85
C TYR A 123 0.49 5.20 12.41
N PHE A 124 1.48 4.94 11.55
CA PHE A 124 1.22 4.51 10.18
C PHE A 124 0.57 3.11 10.14
N ILE A 125 1.10 2.13 10.86
CA ILE A 125 0.54 0.77 10.94
C ILE A 125 -0.86 0.81 11.55
N VAL A 126 -1.06 1.56 12.64
CA VAL A 126 -2.36 1.66 13.30
C VAL A 126 -3.40 2.30 12.36
N SER A 127 -3.07 3.43 11.76
CA SER A 127 -4.00 4.13 10.84
C SER A 127 -4.34 3.32 9.59
N THR A 128 -3.36 2.65 8.97
CA THR A 128 -3.54 1.93 7.70
C THR A 128 -4.04 0.50 7.85
N ASN A 129 -3.57 -0.26 8.85
CA ASN A 129 -3.90 -1.67 9.01
C ASN A 129 -5.03 -1.91 10.01
N GLN A 130 -5.01 -1.23 11.16
CA GLN A 130 -6.02 -1.44 12.21
C GLN A 130 -7.29 -0.65 11.89
N TYR A 131 -7.16 0.61 11.49
CA TYR A 131 -8.28 1.50 11.14
C TYR A 131 -8.49 1.70 9.64
N GLN A 132 -7.77 0.96 8.80
CA GLN A 132 -8.06 0.83 7.36
C GLN A 132 -8.13 2.16 6.58
N ASN A 133 -7.33 3.16 6.97
CA ASN A 133 -7.32 4.51 6.41
C ASN A 133 -8.58 5.35 6.72
N LEU A 134 -9.35 4.97 7.75
CA LEU A 134 -10.38 5.85 8.35
C LEU A 134 -9.77 7.02 9.13
N THR A 135 -8.45 7.00 9.34
CA THR A 135 -7.64 8.10 9.85
C THR A 135 -6.29 8.07 9.13
N ASN A 136 -5.40 9.03 9.41
CA ASN A 136 -4.03 9.00 8.91
C ASN A 136 -3.02 9.25 10.05
N TYR A 137 -1.75 8.92 9.80
CA TYR A 137 -0.72 9.04 10.84
C TYR A 137 -0.48 10.49 11.30
N LYS A 138 -0.71 11.50 10.45
CA LYS A 138 -0.51 12.91 10.82
C LYS A 138 -1.55 13.35 11.85
N GLU A 139 -2.82 13.01 11.62
CA GLU A 139 -3.89 13.29 12.59
C GLU A 139 -3.65 12.52 13.90
N MET A 140 -3.11 11.31 13.82
CA MET A 140 -2.71 10.55 15.02
C MET A 140 -1.60 11.26 15.80
N GLU A 141 -0.59 11.82 15.14
CA GLU A 141 0.46 12.61 15.78
C GLU A 141 -0.11 13.89 16.43
N ASP A 142 -0.97 14.62 15.70
CA ASP A 142 -1.56 15.87 16.16
C ASP A 142 -2.48 15.69 17.38
N PHE A 143 -3.18 14.56 17.47
CA PHE A 143 -4.02 14.21 18.62
C PHE A 143 -3.24 13.61 19.80
N ASN A 144 -1.98 13.21 19.59
CA ASN A 144 -1.14 12.61 20.63
C ASN A 144 0.23 13.31 20.75
N PRO A 145 0.27 14.64 20.95
CA PRO A 145 1.50 15.45 20.84
C PRO A 145 2.58 15.14 21.90
N ASN A 146 2.21 14.42 22.97
CA ASN A 146 3.11 14.06 24.05
C ASN A 146 3.86 12.74 23.82
N LEU A 147 3.59 12.05 22.71
CA LEU A 147 4.20 10.76 22.37
C LEU A 147 5.14 10.92 21.18
N SER A 148 6.27 10.21 21.21
CA SER A 148 7.20 10.19 20.09
C SER A 148 6.65 9.28 18.99
N PRO A 149 6.45 9.78 17.75
CA PRO A 149 5.91 8.96 16.66
C PRO A 149 6.78 7.74 16.31
N ASN A 150 8.09 7.84 16.57
CA ASN A 150 9.09 6.81 16.30
C ASN A 150 9.27 5.82 17.47
N LEU A 151 8.73 6.13 18.64
CA LEU A 151 8.87 5.31 19.84
C LEU A 151 7.57 5.35 20.62
N LEU A 152 6.65 4.44 20.26
CA LEU A 152 5.41 4.21 20.98
C LEU A 152 5.62 3.05 21.97
N PRO A 153 5.67 3.33 23.29
CA PRO A 153 5.69 2.27 24.30
C PRO A 153 4.47 1.36 24.19
N GLN A 154 4.66 0.08 24.47
CA GLN A 154 3.55 -0.88 24.53
C GLN A 154 2.57 -0.53 25.65
N ASP A 155 1.31 -0.89 25.48
CA ASP A 155 0.22 -0.82 26.47
C ASP A 155 -0.19 0.61 26.85
N ILE A 156 0.34 1.62 26.17
CA ILE A 156 -0.15 3.00 26.29
C ILE A 156 -1.42 3.19 25.48
N LYS A 157 -2.30 4.04 25.99
CA LYS A 157 -3.51 4.44 25.30
C LYS A 157 -3.26 5.70 24.48
N ILE A 158 -3.69 5.66 23.23
CA ILE A 158 -3.65 6.79 22.29
C ILE A 158 -5.05 7.15 21.84
N VAL A 159 -5.24 8.41 21.42
CA VAL A 159 -6.46 8.85 20.75
C VAL A 159 -6.35 8.55 19.26
N VAL A 160 -7.40 7.95 18.70
CA VAL A 160 -7.56 7.67 17.27
C VAL A 160 -8.66 8.56 16.71
N PRO A 161 -8.32 9.64 16.00
CA PRO A 161 -9.30 10.55 15.41
C PRO A 161 -9.75 10.05 14.04
N LEU A 162 -10.90 9.40 13.96
CA LEU A 162 -11.46 8.95 12.68
C LEU A 162 -12.08 10.12 11.93
N PHE A 163 -11.85 10.17 10.63
CA PHE A 163 -12.54 11.11 9.76
C PHE A 163 -14.04 10.80 9.73
N CYS A 164 -14.83 11.84 9.89
CA CYS A 164 -16.28 11.81 9.79
C CYS A 164 -16.78 13.19 9.38
N LYS A 165 -18.07 13.35 9.09
CA LYS A 165 -18.66 14.67 8.85
C LYS A 165 -20.14 14.68 9.20
N CYS A 166 -20.62 15.83 9.64
CA CYS A 166 -22.05 16.05 9.81
C CYS A 166 -22.70 16.65 8.55
N PRO A 167 -23.92 16.21 8.20
CA PRO A 167 -24.69 16.85 7.13
C PRO A 167 -24.83 18.35 7.38
N SER A 168 -24.63 19.14 6.32
CA SER A 168 -24.94 20.57 6.36
C SER A 168 -26.44 20.81 6.48
N LYS A 169 -26.85 22.03 6.91
CA LYS A 169 -28.27 22.42 6.94
C LYS A 169 -28.97 22.21 5.60
N ASN A 170 -28.28 22.48 4.49
CA ASN A 170 -28.82 22.27 3.14
C ASN A 170 -29.03 20.77 2.83
N GLN A 171 -28.10 19.91 3.24
CA GLN A 171 -28.23 18.46 3.09
C GLN A 171 -29.37 17.90 3.94
N LEU A 172 -29.51 18.36 5.19
CA LEU A 172 -30.63 18.00 6.05
C LEU A 172 -31.97 18.41 5.43
N ASN A 173 -32.06 19.60 4.84
CA ASN A 173 -33.27 20.07 4.14
C ASN A 173 -33.59 19.24 2.89
N LYS A 174 -32.59 18.62 2.26
CA LYS A 174 -32.77 17.64 1.16
C LYS A 174 -33.10 16.23 1.66
N GLY A 175 -33.18 16.02 2.98
CA GLY A 175 -33.47 14.73 3.59
C GLY A 175 -32.26 13.81 3.78
N ILE A 176 -31.02 14.28 3.51
CA ILE A 176 -29.80 13.54 3.82
C ILE A 176 -29.65 13.50 5.34
N LYS A 177 -29.66 12.30 5.92
CA LYS A 177 -29.58 12.09 7.37
C LYS A 177 -28.16 11.80 7.83
N TYR A 178 -27.39 11.09 7.03
CA TYR A 178 -26.03 10.66 7.39
C TYR A 178 -25.06 10.94 6.25
N LEU A 179 -23.80 11.24 6.61
CA LEU A 179 -22.66 11.22 5.71
C LEU A 179 -21.75 10.06 6.15
N ILE A 180 -21.90 8.90 5.52
CA ILE A 180 -21.17 7.70 5.88
C ILE A 180 -19.74 7.82 5.36
N THR A 181 -18.73 7.65 6.22
CA THR A 181 -17.33 7.67 5.76
C THR A 181 -16.93 6.30 5.23
N TYR A 182 -16.54 6.25 3.97
CA TYR A 182 -16.15 5.04 3.24
C TYR A 182 -14.77 5.19 2.64
N VAL A 183 -13.90 4.19 2.84
CA VAL A 183 -12.55 4.21 2.26
C VAL A 183 -12.59 3.64 0.85
N TRP A 184 -12.31 4.47 -0.15
CA TRP A 184 -12.35 4.10 -1.57
C TRP A 184 -11.37 2.98 -1.91
N GLN A 185 -11.84 1.92 -2.58
CA GLN A 185 -11.07 0.73 -2.93
C GLN A 185 -10.65 0.76 -4.41
N ALA A 186 -9.62 -0.02 -4.76
CA ALA A 186 -9.03 -0.03 -6.11
C ALA A 186 -9.97 -0.42 -7.26
N ASN A 187 -11.06 -1.12 -6.97
CA ASN A 187 -12.04 -1.56 -7.98
C ASN A 187 -13.40 -0.88 -7.80
N ASP A 188 -13.47 0.15 -6.96
CA ASP A 188 -14.71 0.88 -6.78
C ASP A 188 -15.00 1.76 -7.99
N ASN A 189 -16.28 1.88 -8.29
CA ASN A 189 -16.81 2.92 -9.14
C ASN A 189 -18.02 3.53 -8.46
N ILE A 190 -18.38 4.75 -8.88
CA ILE A 190 -19.42 5.49 -8.18
C ILE A 190 -20.77 4.78 -8.22
N THR A 191 -21.12 4.12 -9.32
CA THR A 191 -22.39 3.40 -9.50
C THR A 191 -22.52 2.18 -8.60
N LEU A 192 -21.45 1.40 -8.42
CA LEU A 192 -21.44 0.24 -7.54
C LEU A 192 -21.54 0.67 -6.07
N VAL A 193 -20.79 1.70 -5.68
CA VAL A 193 -20.80 2.21 -4.31
C VAL A 193 -22.14 2.91 -4.02
N SER A 194 -22.64 3.77 -4.91
CA SER A 194 -23.92 4.45 -4.73
C SER A 194 -25.06 3.46 -4.57
N SER A 195 -25.12 2.43 -5.42
CA SER A 195 -26.11 1.35 -5.34
C SER A 195 -26.03 0.60 -4.01
N LYS A 196 -24.82 0.22 -3.59
CA LYS A 196 -24.57 -0.50 -2.32
C LYS A 196 -25.09 0.25 -1.09
N PHE A 197 -24.95 1.57 -1.06
CA PHE A 197 -25.39 2.40 0.06
C PHE A 197 -26.74 3.08 -0.17
N GLY A 198 -27.42 2.81 -1.29
CA GLY A 198 -28.66 3.51 -1.67
C GLY A 198 -28.50 5.04 -1.77
N ALA A 199 -27.32 5.51 -2.16
CA ALA A 199 -26.98 6.92 -2.28
C ALA A 199 -27.20 7.45 -3.70
N SER A 200 -27.39 8.77 -3.81
CA SER A 200 -27.45 9.46 -5.10
C SER A 200 -26.03 9.68 -5.63
N GLU A 201 -25.77 9.23 -6.87
CA GLU A 201 -24.47 9.48 -7.53
C GLU A 201 -24.16 10.98 -7.62
N ALA A 202 -25.18 11.81 -7.89
CA ALA A 202 -25.02 13.26 -7.99
C ALA A 202 -24.63 13.89 -6.64
N ASP A 203 -25.23 13.43 -5.53
CA ASP A 203 -24.87 13.92 -4.20
C ASP A 203 -23.48 13.42 -3.78
N MET A 204 -23.11 12.18 -4.15
CA MET A 204 -21.75 11.67 -3.96
C MET A 204 -20.72 12.48 -4.75
N PHE A 205 -20.99 12.84 -6.00
CA PHE A 205 -20.14 13.73 -6.81
C PHE A 205 -20.01 15.13 -6.22
N ALA A 206 -21.11 15.70 -5.73
CA ALA A 206 -21.11 17.02 -5.11
C ALA A 206 -20.32 17.05 -3.80
N GLU A 207 -20.40 16.00 -2.98
CA GLU A 207 -19.70 15.95 -1.68
C GLU A 207 -18.21 15.63 -1.83
N ASN A 208 -17.82 14.83 -2.84
CA ASN A 208 -16.47 14.27 -2.96
C ASN A 208 -15.68 14.76 -4.18
N SER A 209 -16.09 15.86 -4.81
CA SER A 209 -15.62 16.33 -6.12
C SER A 209 -14.14 15.98 -6.46
N GLN A 210 -13.95 15.36 -7.64
CA GLN A 210 -12.69 14.87 -8.26
C GLN A 210 -11.98 13.65 -7.62
N LYS A 211 -12.51 12.99 -6.59
CA LYS A 211 -11.81 11.87 -5.92
C LYS A 211 -12.08 10.47 -6.47
N PHE A 212 -13.05 10.33 -7.37
CA PHE A 212 -13.36 9.04 -8.00
C PHE A 212 -12.35 8.64 -9.08
N THR A 213 -11.33 9.47 -9.33
CA THR A 213 -10.31 9.26 -10.34
C THR A 213 -8.94 9.07 -9.67
N ALA A 214 -8.50 7.80 -9.60
CA ALA A 214 -7.13 7.32 -9.36
C ALA A 214 -6.60 7.15 -7.92
N GLU A 215 -7.19 7.76 -6.88
CA GLU A 215 -6.69 7.59 -5.50
C GLU A 215 -7.43 6.47 -4.76
N THR A 216 -6.70 5.39 -4.43
CA THR A 216 -7.21 4.30 -3.58
C THR A 216 -6.84 4.54 -2.13
N ASN A 217 -7.59 3.94 -1.19
CA ASN A 217 -7.39 4.07 0.25
C ASN A 217 -7.64 5.49 0.79
N VAL A 218 -8.46 6.28 0.11
CA VAL A 218 -8.87 7.63 0.55
C VAL A 218 -10.28 7.58 1.14
N PRO A 219 -10.50 8.13 2.35
CA PRO A 219 -11.84 8.24 2.91
C PRO A 219 -12.67 9.27 2.14
N ILE A 220 -13.86 8.87 1.72
CA ILE A 220 -14.88 9.67 1.06
C ILE A 220 -16.17 9.65 1.90
N LEU A 221 -17.10 10.55 1.59
CA LEU A 221 -18.37 10.69 2.29
C LEU A 221 -19.52 10.22 1.39
N ILE A 222 -20.39 9.36 1.90
CA ILE A 222 -21.55 8.85 1.17
C ILE A 222 -22.82 9.47 1.78
N PRO A 223 -23.46 10.44 1.10
CA PRO A 223 -24.69 11.04 1.58
C PRO A 223 -25.87 10.07 1.43
N VAL A 224 -26.55 9.75 2.54
CA VAL A 224 -27.70 8.85 2.53
C VAL A 224 -28.89 9.45 3.28
N THR A 225 -30.11 9.18 2.79
CA THR A 225 -31.37 9.66 3.38
C THR A 225 -31.90 8.74 4.48
N LYS A 226 -31.40 7.51 4.54
CA LYS A 226 -31.66 6.50 5.56
C LYS A 226 -30.44 5.60 5.73
N LEU A 227 -30.38 4.83 6.81
CA LEU A 227 -29.34 3.82 6.98
C LEU A 227 -29.51 2.75 5.86
N PRO A 228 -28.45 2.38 5.14
CA PRO A 228 -28.56 1.38 4.08
C PRO A 228 -28.71 -0.02 4.67
N GLU A 229 -29.45 -0.86 3.96
CA GLU A 229 -29.54 -2.29 4.25
C GLU A 229 -28.41 -2.99 3.49
N LEU A 230 -27.36 -3.38 4.19
CA LEU A 230 -26.20 -4.02 3.56
C LEU A 230 -26.49 -5.49 3.27
N ASP A 231 -26.26 -5.91 2.02
CA ASP A 231 -26.31 -7.33 1.64
C ASP A 231 -25.18 -8.11 2.32
N GLN A 232 -25.52 -8.82 3.40
CA GLN A 232 -24.56 -9.64 4.13
C GLN A 232 -24.37 -11.01 3.45
N PRO A 233 -23.12 -11.47 3.24
CA PRO A 233 -22.87 -12.74 2.56
C PRO A 233 -23.47 -13.90 3.38
N SER A 234 -24.19 -14.79 2.69
CA SER A 234 -24.68 -16.04 3.27
C SER A 234 -23.51 -16.99 3.50
N SER A 235 -23.56 -17.79 4.58
CA SER A 235 -22.48 -18.69 5.00
C SER A 235 -22.23 -19.86 4.04
N ASN A 236 -23.00 -19.99 2.96
CA ASN A 236 -22.81 -21.02 1.95
C ASN A 236 -21.52 -20.72 1.20
N GLY A 237 -20.45 -21.38 1.67
CA GLY A 237 -19.06 -21.18 1.26
C GLY A 237 -18.90 -20.98 -0.23
N ARG A 238 -18.82 -19.71 -0.64
CA ARG A 238 -18.28 -19.36 -1.93
C ARG A 238 -16.78 -19.60 -1.84
N LYS A 239 -16.34 -20.77 -2.31
CA LYS A 239 -14.95 -21.03 -2.68
C LYS A 239 -14.57 -19.96 -3.70
N SER A 240 -14.05 -18.82 -3.23
CA SER A 240 -13.56 -17.75 -4.10
C SER A 240 -12.43 -18.32 -4.94
N SER A 241 -12.51 -18.06 -6.23
CA SER A 241 -11.82 -18.76 -7.29
C SER A 241 -10.31 -18.88 -7.07
N LEU A 242 -9.87 -20.13 -7.09
CA LEU A 242 -8.49 -20.57 -7.24
C LEU A 242 -7.99 -20.25 -8.67
N GLN A 243 -8.14 -19.01 -9.15
CA GLN A 243 -7.82 -18.61 -10.54
C GLN A 243 -6.54 -17.78 -10.67
N LYS A 244 -5.87 -17.43 -9.57
CA LYS A 244 -4.60 -16.70 -9.61
C LYS A 244 -3.34 -17.54 -9.36
N LEU A 245 -3.47 -18.83 -9.04
CA LEU A 245 -2.32 -19.72 -8.88
C LEU A 245 -1.47 -19.94 -10.16
N PRO A 246 -2.04 -20.12 -11.37
CA PRO A 246 -1.21 -20.44 -12.53
C PRO A 246 -0.38 -19.24 -13.03
N VAL A 247 -0.79 -18.00 -12.72
CA VAL A 247 -0.05 -16.79 -13.11
C VAL A 247 1.18 -16.56 -12.23
N ILE A 248 1.07 -16.83 -10.92
CA ILE A 248 2.19 -16.64 -9.98
C ILE A 248 3.26 -17.72 -10.17
N ILE A 249 2.84 -18.97 -10.43
CA ILE A 249 3.79 -20.07 -10.72
C ILE A 249 4.53 -19.81 -12.04
N GLY A 250 3.87 -19.29 -13.07
CA GLY A 250 4.49 -18.98 -14.36
C GLY A 250 5.59 -17.91 -14.29
N ILE A 251 5.41 -16.87 -13.48
CA ILE A 251 6.40 -15.79 -13.33
C ILE A 251 7.64 -16.28 -12.57
N SER A 252 7.45 -17.12 -11.54
CA SER A 252 8.57 -17.67 -10.75
C SER A 252 9.48 -18.57 -11.58
N LEU A 253 8.93 -19.47 -12.40
CA LEU A 253 9.70 -20.39 -13.25
C LEU A 253 10.39 -19.67 -14.42
N GLY A 254 9.73 -18.66 -15.01
CA GLY A 254 10.30 -17.86 -16.09
C GLY A 254 11.54 -17.07 -15.64
N SER A 255 11.51 -16.51 -14.42
CA SER A 255 12.63 -15.75 -13.88
C SER A 255 13.89 -16.61 -13.65
N VAL A 256 13.72 -17.82 -13.11
CA VAL A 256 14.84 -18.75 -12.87
C VAL A 256 15.44 -19.23 -14.20
N PHE A 257 14.60 -19.54 -15.18
CA PHE A 257 15.07 -19.96 -16.51
C PHE A 257 15.84 -18.84 -17.22
N PHE A 258 15.34 -17.61 -17.17
CA PHE A 258 16.01 -16.46 -17.79
C PHE A 258 17.37 -16.16 -17.15
N ILE A 259 17.47 -16.25 -15.81
CA ILE A 259 18.75 -16.10 -15.09
C ILE A 259 19.72 -17.23 -15.48
N ALA A 260 19.25 -18.48 -15.56
CA ALA A 260 20.09 -19.61 -15.97
C ALA A 260 20.64 -19.43 -17.40
N VAL A 261 19.81 -19.00 -18.35
CA VAL A 261 20.24 -18.75 -19.74
C VAL A 261 21.23 -17.60 -19.83
N LEU A 262 21.02 -16.52 -19.07
CA LEU A 262 21.95 -15.39 -19.01
C LEU A 262 23.30 -15.80 -18.44
N THR A 263 23.32 -16.55 -17.33
CA THR A 263 24.57 -17.02 -16.72
C THR A 263 25.35 -17.94 -17.67
N LEU A 264 24.69 -18.91 -18.32
CA LEU A 264 25.32 -19.80 -19.30
C LEU A 264 25.87 -19.02 -20.50
N SER A 265 25.13 -18.02 -20.99
CA SER A 265 25.55 -17.19 -22.10
C SER A 265 26.77 -16.33 -21.75
N LEU A 266 26.82 -15.77 -20.53
CA LEU A 266 27.99 -15.03 -20.03
C LEU A 266 29.21 -15.93 -19.87
N VAL A 267 29.04 -17.14 -19.33
CA VAL A 267 30.12 -18.14 -19.23
C VAL A 267 30.61 -18.53 -20.63
N TYR A 268 29.71 -18.74 -21.58
CA TYR A 268 30.06 -19.07 -22.96
C TYR A 268 30.90 -17.96 -23.61
N VAL A 269 30.47 -16.70 -23.49
CA VAL A 269 31.23 -15.54 -24.01
C VAL A 269 32.58 -15.40 -23.32
N TYR A 270 32.64 -15.63 -21.99
CA TYR A 270 33.88 -15.62 -21.24
C TYR A 270 34.85 -16.71 -21.73
N CYS A 271 34.38 -17.94 -21.94
CA CYS A 271 35.18 -19.04 -22.48
C CYS A 271 35.70 -18.73 -23.89
N ILE A 272 34.88 -18.09 -24.75
CA ILE A 272 35.33 -17.64 -26.08
C ILE A 272 36.42 -16.58 -25.96
N LYS A 273 36.24 -15.59 -25.07
CA LYS A 273 37.27 -14.55 -24.85
C LYS A 273 38.57 -15.14 -24.32
N LEU A 274 38.50 -16.06 -23.37
CA LEU A 274 39.67 -16.74 -22.81
C LEU A 274 40.39 -17.57 -23.88
N LYS A 275 39.64 -18.30 -24.72
CA LYS A 275 40.20 -19.04 -25.85
C LYS A 275 40.84 -18.12 -26.89
N ARG A 276 40.26 -16.94 -27.15
CA ARG A 276 40.86 -15.92 -28.03
C ARG A 276 42.17 -15.39 -27.43
N LEU A 277 42.19 -15.01 -26.15
CA LEU A 277 43.38 -14.53 -25.44
C LEU A 277 44.52 -15.56 -25.48
N ASN A 278 44.23 -16.84 -25.21
CA ASN A 278 45.23 -17.90 -25.28
C ASN A 278 45.78 -18.08 -26.71
N ARG A 279 44.92 -17.93 -27.73
CA ARG A 279 45.35 -18.00 -29.14
C ARG A 279 46.21 -16.79 -29.53
N THR A 280 45.90 -15.59 -29.03
CA THR A 280 46.71 -14.39 -29.25
C THR A 280 48.06 -14.47 -28.54
N ALA A 281 48.10 -15.02 -27.32
CA ALA A 281 49.34 -15.26 -26.58
C ALA A 281 50.25 -16.28 -27.30
N SER A 282 49.69 -17.39 -27.80
CA SER A 282 50.43 -18.37 -28.61
C SER A 282 50.96 -17.78 -29.93
N LEU A 283 50.20 -16.91 -30.59
CA LEU A 283 50.62 -16.20 -31.79
C LEU A 283 51.77 -15.23 -31.52
N ALA A 284 51.71 -14.50 -30.40
CA ALA A 284 52.77 -13.59 -29.98
C ALA A 284 54.08 -14.35 -29.65
N GLU A 285 53.99 -15.48 -28.93
CA GLU A 285 55.16 -16.32 -28.62
C GLU A 285 55.80 -16.91 -29.89
N THR A 286 54.99 -17.26 -30.89
CA THR A 286 55.49 -17.79 -32.18
C THR A 286 56.17 -16.68 -33.01
N ALA A 287 55.62 -15.46 -33.00
CA ALA A 287 56.22 -14.31 -33.68
C ALA A 287 57.58 -13.90 -33.06
N ASP A 288 57.69 -13.95 -31.73
CA ASP A 288 58.92 -13.60 -31.02
C ASP A 288 60.06 -14.59 -31.31
N LYS A 289 59.73 -15.90 -31.41
CA LYS A 289 60.70 -16.93 -31.83
C LYS A 289 61.20 -16.71 -33.26
N LEU A 290 60.32 -16.31 -34.19
CA LEU A 290 60.70 -16.01 -35.58
C LEU A 290 61.58 -14.75 -35.68
N LEU A 291 61.32 -13.72 -34.89
CA LEU A 291 62.13 -12.50 -34.87
C LEU A 291 63.52 -12.72 -34.26
N SER A 292 63.64 -13.56 -33.22
CA SER A 292 64.95 -13.91 -32.65
C SER A 292 65.85 -14.69 -33.63
N GLY A 293 65.25 -15.49 -34.53
CA GLY A 293 65.97 -16.23 -35.56
C GLY A 293 66.44 -15.36 -36.74
N VAL A 294 65.75 -14.25 -37.02
CA VAL A 294 66.10 -13.31 -38.11
C VAL A 294 67.23 -12.35 -37.72
N SER A 295 67.42 -12.06 -36.42
CA SER A 295 68.49 -11.18 -35.95
C SER A 295 69.91 -11.78 -36.08
N GLY A 296 70.04 -13.07 -36.42
CA GLY A 296 71.34 -13.73 -36.60
C GLY A 296 72.00 -13.52 -37.97
N TYR A 297 71.31 -12.92 -38.94
CA TYR A 297 71.78 -12.84 -40.34
C TYR A 297 72.02 -11.42 -40.88
N VAL A 298 71.91 -10.37 -40.06
CA VAL A 298 72.30 -9.02 -40.49
C VAL A 298 73.76 -8.78 -40.12
N SER A 299 74.63 -9.35 -40.96
CA SER A 299 76.07 -9.13 -40.97
C SER A 299 76.41 -7.66 -41.20
N LYS A 300 77.39 -7.18 -40.42
CA LYS A 300 78.01 -5.85 -40.44
C LYS A 300 78.42 -5.40 -41.86
N PRO A 301 78.29 -4.10 -42.17
CA PRO A 301 78.84 -3.53 -43.39
C PRO A 301 80.37 -3.37 -43.29
N THR A 302 81.10 -3.89 -44.26
CA THR A 302 82.49 -3.45 -44.54
C THR A 302 82.46 -2.37 -45.61
N MET A 303 82.90 -1.19 -45.22
CA MET A 303 83.30 -0.08 -46.10
C MET A 303 84.61 -0.43 -46.83
N TYR A 304 84.75 0.10 -48.05
CA TYR A 304 86.06 0.33 -48.68
C TYR A 304 86.77 1.49 -47.99
#